data_AF-A0A2V7MPE6-F1
#
_entry.id   AF-A0A2V7MPE6-F1
#
_cell.length_a   1.000
_cell.length_b   1.000
_cell.length_c   1.000
_cell.angle_alpha   90.00
_cell.angle_beta   90.00
_cell.angle_gamma   90.00
#
_symmetry.space_group_name_H-M   'P 1'
#
loop_
_entity.id
_entity.type
_entity.pdbx_description
1 polymer ?
#
loop_
_entity_poly.entity_id
_entity_poly.type
_entity_poly.pdbx_seq_one_letter_code
_entity_poly.pdbx_strand_id
1 'polypeptide(L)'
;MIFSLDISSVAPGCREQGVAMFYRTIIRDGDDHHTLVADAGNEPDFAAFTHLLTDGVDEEATWCVFLENVGGGGEGMPESQFFTGRPGTAPDFAGYTIDRVEFQIDSVLIASPGSDQKHDGIWTDFGLAGRVVVWGHR
;
A
#
# COMPACT_ATOMS: atom_id res chain seq x y z
N MET A 1 -9.38 -9.79 2.11
CA MET A 1 -8.96 -8.42 2.46
C MET A 1 -8.53 -7.71 1.18
N ILE A 2 -8.80 -6.41 1.06
CA ILE A 2 -8.38 -5.58 -0.06
C ILE A 2 -7.24 -4.69 0.42
N PHE A 3 -6.16 -4.62 -0.37
CA PHE A 3 -5.05 -3.70 -0.17
C PHE A 3 -5.01 -2.66 -1.30
N SER A 4 -4.57 -1.45 -1.01
CA SER A 4 -4.10 -0.47 -2.00
C SER A 4 -2.94 0.34 -1.45
N LEU A 5 -2.07 0.79 -2.35
CA LEU A 5 -1.03 1.77 -2.07
C LEU A 5 -1.32 3.01 -2.89
N ASP A 6 -1.65 4.10 -2.21
CA ASP A 6 -2.06 5.37 -2.81
C ASP A 6 -0.95 6.42 -2.63
N ILE A 7 -0.74 7.27 -3.62
CA ILE A 7 0.11 8.46 -3.54
C ILE A 7 -0.67 9.69 -4.01
N SER A 8 -0.47 10.83 -3.34
CA SER A 8 -1.23 12.04 -3.62
C SER A 8 -0.54 13.31 -3.13
N SER A 9 -0.77 14.40 -3.86
CA SER A 9 -0.31 15.75 -3.50
C SER A 9 -1.23 16.49 -2.51
N VAL A 10 -2.32 15.86 -2.07
CA VAL A 10 -3.24 16.34 -1.03
C VAL A 10 -3.52 15.18 -0.08
N ALA A 11 -3.53 15.39 1.23
CA ALA A 11 -3.76 14.32 2.20
C ALA A 11 -5.15 13.67 2.01
N PRO A 12 -5.27 12.43 1.51
CA PRO A 12 -6.56 11.81 1.31
C PRO A 12 -6.87 10.81 2.41
N GLY A 13 -8.15 10.72 2.74
CA GLY A 13 -8.68 9.49 3.30
C GLY A 13 -8.48 8.32 2.32
N CYS A 14 -8.35 7.11 2.85
CA CYS A 14 -8.19 5.91 2.03
C CYS A 14 -9.15 5.86 0.84
N ARG A 15 -8.59 5.71 -0.37
CA ARG A 15 -9.30 5.43 -1.63
C ARG A 15 -10.14 6.56 -2.23
N GLU A 16 -9.95 7.82 -1.81
CA GLU A 16 -10.84 8.90 -2.26
C GLU A 16 -10.25 9.89 -3.28
N GLN A 17 -8.92 10.14 -3.32
CA GLN A 17 -8.37 11.21 -4.20
C GLN A 17 -6.94 11.00 -4.73
N GLY A 18 -6.29 9.86 -4.48
CA GLY A 18 -4.91 9.58 -4.90
C GLY A 18 -4.77 8.78 -6.20
N VAL A 19 -3.53 8.61 -6.63
CA VAL A 19 -3.12 7.66 -7.68
C VAL A 19 -2.77 6.34 -6.99
N ALA A 20 -3.44 5.25 -7.36
CA ALA A 20 -3.38 3.99 -6.61
C ALA A 20 -2.69 2.86 -7.38
N MET A 21 -1.84 2.10 -6.70
CA MET A 21 -1.42 0.77 -7.15
C MET A 21 -2.14 -0.31 -6.34
N PHE A 22 -2.25 -1.49 -6.94
CA PHE A 22 -2.96 -2.62 -6.36
C PHE A 22 -4.42 -2.31 -6.08
N TYR A 23 -5.02 -1.39 -6.86
CA TYR A 23 -6.37 -0.90 -6.59
C TYR A 23 -7.38 -2.06 -6.70
N ARG A 24 -7.82 -2.57 -5.54
CA ARG A 24 -8.70 -3.76 -5.36
C ARG A 24 -8.00 -5.12 -5.40
N THR A 25 -6.69 -5.18 -5.19
CA THR A 25 -6.02 -6.48 -5.04
C THR A 25 -6.54 -7.19 -3.79
N ILE A 26 -7.04 -8.40 -4.00
CA ILE A 26 -7.58 -9.26 -2.95
C ILE A 26 -6.42 -10.07 -2.35
N ILE A 27 -6.09 -9.78 -1.10
CA ILE A 27 -5.24 -10.60 -0.24
C ILE A 27 -6.12 -11.56 0.56
N ARG A 28 -5.81 -12.85 0.51
CA ARG A 28 -6.50 -13.95 1.18
C ARG A 28 -5.69 -14.46 2.36
N ASP A 29 -6.37 -15.16 3.25
CA ASP A 29 -5.70 -15.95 4.28
C ASP A 29 -4.78 -16.99 3.60
N GLY A 30 -3.54 -17.09 4.08
CA GLY A 30 -2.50 -17.93 3.47
C GLY A 30 -1.70 -17.30 2.32
N ASP A 31 -1.91 -16.01 2.00
CA ASP A 31 -1.04 -15.26 1.07
C ASP A 31 0.29 -14.79 1.73
N ASP A 32 0.65 -15.32 2.90
CA ASP A 32 1.93 -15.04 3.55
C ASP A 32 3.10 -15.31 2.60
N HIS A 33 4.08 -14.41 2.58
CA HIS A 33 5.27 -14.48 1.72
C HIS A 33 4.99 -14.37 0.21
N HIS A 34 3.74 -14.08 -0.20
CA HIS A 34 3.46 -13.70 -1.59
C HIS A 34 3.93 -12.28 -1.88
N THR A 35 4.31 -12.04 -3.14
CA THR A 35 4.71 -10.71 -3.62
C THR A 35 3.72 -10.25 -4.67
N LEU A 36 3.06 -9.12 -4.42
CA LEU A 36 2.30 -8.41 -5.42
C LEU A 36 3.25 -7.53 -6.23
N VAL A 37 3.08 -7.51 -7.56
CA VAL A 37 3.96 -6.76 -8.47
C VAL A 37 3.10 -5.79 -9.28
N ALA A 38 3.48 -4.53 -9.28
CA ALA A 38 2.89 -3.42 -10.03
C ALA A 38 3.91 -2.89 -11.05
N ASP A 39 3.53 -2.83 -12.31
CA ASP A 39 4.31 -2.27 -13.41
C ASP A 39 3.39 -1.65 -14.48
N ALA A 40 3.99 -1.01 -15.48
CA ALA A 40 3.26 -0.34 -16.56
C ALA A 40 2.38 -1.29 -17.42
N GLY A 41 2.60 -2.60 -17.33
CA GLY A 41 1.83 -3.61 -18.04
C GLY A 41 0.58 -4.07 -17.31
N ASN A 42 0.50 -3.90 -15.98
CA ASN A 42 -0.61 -4.44 -15.17
C ASN A 42 -1.33 -3.41 -14.28
N GLU A 43 -0.76 -2.25 -14.04
CA GLU A 43 -1.36 -1.17 -13.23
C GLU A 43 -1.60 0.07 -14.12
N PRO A 44 -2.87 0.43 -14.42
CA PRO A 44 -3.19 1.59 -15.27
C PRO A 44 -2.62 2.91 -14.75
N ASP A 45 -2.55 3.03 -13.43
CA ASP A 45 -2.13 4.23 -12.71
C ASP A 45 -0.61 4.24 -12.45
N PHE A 46 0.13 3.20 -12.88
CA PHE A 46 1.57 3.08 -12.65
C PHE A 46 2.35 4.32 -13.09
N ALA A 47 2.10 4.80 -14.32
CA ALA A 47 2.82 5.94 -14.86
C ALA A 47 2.59 7.22 -14.03
N ALA A 48 1.35 7.46 -13.59
CA ALA A 48 1.01 8.60 -12.75
C ALA A 48 1.58 8.44 -11.33
N PHE A 49 1.58 7.23 -10.77
CA PHE A 49 2.12 6.92 -9.46
C PHE A 49 3.64 7.19 -9.45
N THR A 50 4.35 6.66 -10.44
CA THR A 50 5.80 6.85 -10.54
C THR A 50 6.19 8.27 -10.89
N HIS A 51 5.32 9.03 -11.57
CA HIS A 51 5.57 10.44 -11.84
C HIS A 51 5.62 11.23 -10.54
N LEU A 52 4.61 11.06 -9.67
CA LEU A 52 4.56 11.70 -8.36
C LEU A 52 5.78 11.31 -7.51
N LEU A 53 6.07 10.01 -7.42
CA LEU A 53 7.22 9.50 -6.67
C LEU A 53 8.58 10.06 -7.13
N THR A 54 8.68 10.61 -8.35
CA THR A 54 9.95 11.05 -8.97
C THR A 54 9.97 12.52 -9.37
N ASP A 55 8.94 13.30 -9.05
CA ASP A 55 8.86 14.71 -9.46
C ASP A 55 9.65 15.67 -8.53
N GLY A 56 10.17 15.14 -7.41
CA GLY A 56 10.96 15.88 -6.42
C GLY A 56 10.12 16.69 -5.44
N VAL A 57 8.80 16.46 -5.39
CA VAL A 57 7.89 16.90 -4.35
C VAL A 57 7.76 15.77 -3.31
N ASP A 58 7.40 16.11 -2.08
CA ASP A 58 7.20 15.12 -1.00
C ASP A 58 5.70 14.89 -0.84
N GLU A 59 5.16 13.98 -1.64
CA GLU A 59 3.76 13.54 -1.61
C GLU A 59 3.43 12.73 -0.36
N GLU A 60 2.13 12.63 -0.06
CA GLU A 60 1.66 11.67 0.93
C GLU A 60 1.51 10.28 0.28
N ALA A 61 2.21 9.29 0.84
CA ALA A 61 2.04 7.89 0.52
C ALA A 61 1.19 7.23 1.61
N THR A 62 0.13 6.54 1.20
CA THR A 62 -0.87 5.95 2.09
C THR A 62 -1.10 4.50 1.74
N TRP A 63 -0.95 3.61 2.72
CA TRP A 63 -1.38 2.22 2.57
C TRP A 63 -2.78 2.06 3.16
N CYS A 64 -3.64 1.34 2.44
CA CYS A 64 -5.03 1.15 2.80
C CYS A 64 -5.39 -0.32 2.82
N VAL A 65 -6.14 -0.70 3.85
CA VAL A 65 -6.65 -2.06 4.04
C VAL A 65 -8.14 -2.00 4.33
N PHE A 66 -8.89 -2.83 3.62
CA PHE A 66 -10.34 -2.93 3.78
C PHE A 66 -10.82 -4.37 3.73
N LEU A 67 -11.75 -4.73 4.61
CA LEU A 67 -12.46 -5.99 4.60
C LEU A 67 -13.97 -5.70 4.58
N GLU A 68 -14.63 -6.19 3.52
CA GLU A 68 -16.05 -5.92 3.29
C GLU A 68 -16.91 -6.38 4.47
N ASN A 69 -17.86 -5.54 4.88
CA ASN A 69 -18.76 -5.76 6.04
C ASN A 69 -18.07 -5.88 7.41
N VAL A 70 -16.75 -5.64 7.50
CA VAL A 70 -16.00 -5.66 8.77
C VAL A 70 -15.44 -4.28 9.08
N GLY A 71 -14.78 -3.65 8.11
CA GLY A 71 -14.19 -2.32 8.27
C GLY A 71 -12.88 -2.17 7.50
N GLY A 72 -12.21 -1.06 7.72
CA GLY A 72 -10.92 -0.79 7.10
C GLY A 72 -10.20 0.37 7.79
N GLY A 73 -8.96 0.58 7.38
CA GLY A 73 -8.12 1.66 7.86
C GLY A 73 -6.96 1.87 6.90
N GLY A 74 -6.23 2.94 7.14
CA GLY A 74 -4.97 3.19 6.47
C GLY A 74 -4.22 4.29 7.19
N GLU A 75 -2.95 4.39 6.86
CA GLU A 75 -2.06 5.37 7.45
C GLU A 75 -1.24 6.00 6.32
N GLY A 76 -1.31 7.32 6.27
CA GLY A 76 -0.57 8.15 5.34
C GLY A 76 0.61 8.82 6.04
N MET A 77 1.71 8.95 5.32
CA MET A 77 2.86 9.74 5.74
C MET A 77 3.57 10.28 4.50
N PRO A 78 4.37 11.35 4.61
CA PRO A 78 5.17 11.83 3.49
C PRO A 78 6.02 10.69 2.91
N GLU A 79 6.16 10.60 1.59
CA GLU A 79 6.91 9.54 0.93
C GLU A 79 8.37 9.51 1.39
N SER A 80 8.92 10.69 1.70
CA SER A 80 10.23 10.86 2.31
C SER A 80 10.36 10.19 3.66
N GLN A 81 9.26 9.92 4.37
CA GLN A 81 9.21 9.14 5.61
C GLN A 81 8.81 7.69 5.34
N PHE A 82 7.84 7.47 4.46
CA PHE A 82 7.31 6.16 4.10
C PHE A 82 8.41 5.20 3.63
N PHE A 83 9.37 5.70 2.84
CA PHE A 83 10.44 4.89 2.26
C PHE A 83 11.76 4.91 3.07
N THR A 84 11.77 5.42 4.32
CA THR A 84 12.99 5.55 5.17
C THR A 84 13.57 4.25 5.72
N GLY A 85 13.04 3.08 5.34
CA GLY A 85 13.47 1.77 5.84
C GLY A 85 14.91 1.32 5.51
N ARG A 86 15.77 2.20 4.97
CA ARG A 86 17.21 1.94 4.77
C ARG A 86 18.08 3.00 5.47
N PRO A 87 19.25 2.64 6.03
CA PRO A 87 20.20 3.61 6.56
C PRO A 87 20.79 4.45 5.43
N GLY A 88 20.48 5.74 5.45
CA GLY A 88 20.82 6.71 4.41
C GLY A 88 19.56 7.51 4.07
N THR A 89 19.65 8.84 4.21
CA THR A 89 18.62 9.84 3.91
C THR A 89 17.58 9.36 2.89
N ALA A 90 16.29 9.50 3.24
CA ALA A 90 15.13 9.21 2.41
C ALA A 90 15.44 9.30 0.91
N PRO A 91 15.22 8.23 0.12
CA PRO A 91 15.41 8.31 -1.31
C PRO A 91 14.31 9.23 -1.86
N ASP A 92 14.64 10.50 -2.04
CA ASP A 92 14.05 11.30 -3.10
C ASP A 92 14.33 10.53 -4.40
N PHE A 93 13.29 9.96 -5.01
CA PHE A 93 13.44 9.21 -6.25
C PHE A 93 13.54 10.14 -7.47
N ALA A 94 13.66 11.46 -7.28
CA ALA A 94 13.88 12.41 -8.35
C ALA A 94 15.07 12.00 -9.25
N GLY A 95 14.79 11.92 -10.55
CA GLY A 95 15.75 11.52 -11.57
C GLY A 95 15.99 10.02 -11.69
N TYR A 96 15.22 9.18 -10.98
CA TYR A 96 15.12 7.74 -11.28
C TYR A 96 13.97 7.47 -12.24
N THR A 97 14.14 6.42 -13.06
CA THR A 97 13.03 5.76 -13.75
C THR A 97 12.62 4.54 -12.93
N ILE A 98 11.37 4.48 -12.52
CA ILE A 98 10.83 3.35 -11.75
C ILE A 98 10.34 2.27 -12.72
N ASP A 99 10.86 1.06 -12.58
CA ASP A 99 10.55 -0.08 -13.44
C ASP A 99 9.39 -0.90 -12.89
N ARG A 100 9.33 -1.08 -11.56
CA ARG A 100 8.23 -1.77 -10.87
C ARG A 100 8.17 -1.42 -9.38
N VAL A 101 6.99 -1.60 -8.81
CA VAL A 101 6.76 -1.55 -7.36
C VAL A 101 6.24 -2.89 -6.88
N GLU A 102 6.75 -3.36 -5.75
CA GLU A 102 6.33 -4.61 -5.13
C GLU A 102 5.75 -4.36 -3.75
N PHE A 103 4.71 -5.12 -3.39
CA PHE A 103 4.32 -5.31 -2.00
C PHE A 103 4.64 -6.75 -1.59
N GLN A 104 5.64 -6.89 -0.71
CA GLN A 104 6.06 -8.17 -0.18
C GLN A 104 5.29 -8.42 1.11
N ILE A 105 4.41 -9.40 1.09
CA ILE A 105 3.54 -9.75 2.21
C ILE A 105 4.35 -10.58 3.20
N ASP A 106 4.61 -10.05 4.39
CA ASP A 106 5.31 -10.78 5.44
C ASP A 106 4.33 -11.69 6.21
N SER A 107 3.12 -11.19 6.49
CA SER A 107 2.06 -11.99 7.10
C SER A 107 0.65 -11.47 6.83
N VAL A 108 -0.31 -12.38 6.77
CA VAL A 108 -1.76 -12.10 6.66
C VAL A 108 -2.50 -12.84 7.78
N LEU A 109 -3.46 -12.17 8.40
CA LEU A 109 -4.42 -12.78 9.30
C LEU A 109 -5.83 -12.43 8.82
N ILE A 110 -6.68 -13.43 8.57
CA ILE A 110 -8.13 -13.24 8.43
C ILE A 110 -8.83 -14.39 9.17
N ALA A 111 -9.30 -14.13 10.39
CA ALA A 111 -9.91 -15.16 11.23
C ALA A 111 -11.40 -14.88 11.48
N SER A 112 -12.26 -15.85 11.15
CA SER A 112 -13.70 -15.79 11.42
C SER A 112 -14.23 -17.13 11.99
N PRO A 113 -14.94 -17.12 13.14
CA PRO A 113 -15.23 -15.96 13.98
C PRO A 113 -13.96 -15.41 14.64
N GLY A 114 -13.82 -14.08 14.63
CA GLY A 114 -12.76 -13.33 15.32
C GLY A 114 -13.11 -13.03 16.78
N SER A 115 -12.36 -12.12 17.39
CA SER A 115 -12.50 -11.69 18.78
C SER A 115 -13.72 -10.79 18.98
N ASP A 116 -14.63 -11.16 19.89
CA ASP A 116 -15.86 -10.41 20.18
C ASP A 116 -15.65 -9.13 21.01
N GLN A 117 -15.10 -8.07 20.39
CA GLN A 117 -14.73 -6.84 21.09
C GLN A 117 -15.88 -5.87 21.37
N LYS A 118 -16.98 -5.91 20.60
CA LYS A 118 -18.14 -5.00 20.72
C LYS A 118 -19.44 -5.72 21.12
N HIS A 119 -19.42 -7.04 21.36
CA HIS A 119 -20.55 -7.83 21.86
C HIS A 119 -21.80 -7.82 20.96
N ASP A 120 -21.61 -7.75 19.63
CA ASP A 120 -22.68 -7.67 18.61
C ASP A 120 -22.86 -8.93 17.75
N GLY A 121 -21.99 -9.94 17.93
CA GLY A 121 -22.09 -11.24 17.27
C GLY A 121 -21.53 -11.33 15.84
N ILE A 122 -20.87 -10.29 15.29
CA ILE A 122 -20.19 -10.35 13.99
C ILE A 122 -18.69 -10.06 14.17
N TRP A 123 -17.85 -11.10 14.01
CA TRP A 123 -16.42 -10.98 14.34
C TRP A 123 -15.53 -11.54 13.25
N THR A 124 -14.66 -10.68 12.73
CA THR A 124 -13.53 -11.09 11.91
C THR A 124 -12.31 -10.29 12.36
N ASP A 125 -11.29 -10.99 12.84
CA ASP A 125 -10.00 -10.37 13.12
C ASP A 125 -9.21 -10.33 11.82
N PHE A 126 -8.59 -9.19 11.51
CA PHE A 126 -7.73 -9.09 10.34
C PHE A 126 -6.45 -8.30 10.61
N GLY A 127 -5.39 -8.67 9.91
CA GLY A 127 -4.08 -8.03 9.98
C GLY A 127 -3.29 -8.23 8.70
N LEU A 128 -2.47 -7.24 8.36
CA LEU A 128 -1.56 -7.28 7.23
C LEU A 128 -0.22 -6.69 7.67
N ALA A 129 0.86 -7.43 7.44
CA ALA A 129 2.21 -6.91 7.55
C ALA A 129 2.97 -7.17 6.26
N GLY A 130 3.81 -6.23 5.87
CA GLY A 130 4.61 -6.33 4.67
C GLY A 130 5.44 -5.09 4.44
N ARG A 131 6.13 -5.06 3.30
CA ARG A 131 6.96 -3.93 2.89
C ARG A 131 6.79 -3.61 1.42
N VAL A 132 6.86 -2.33 1.11
CA VAL A 132 6.89 -1.84 -0.27
C VAL A 132 8.34 -1.80 -0.73
N VAL A 133 8.60 -2.33 -1.93
CA VAL A 133 9.93 -2.30 -2.56
C VAL A 133 9.81 -1.64 -3.93
N VAL A 134 10.55 -0.57 -4.12
CA VAL A 134 10.60 0.18 -5.38
C VAL A 134 11.86 -0.23 -6.14
N TRP A 135 11.70 -0.59 -7.41
CA TRP A 135 12.79 -0.96 -8.30
C TRP A 135 12.88 0.05 -9.43
N GLY A 136 14.10 0.52 -9.71
CA GLY A 136 14.33 1.49 -10.77
C GLY A 136 15.80 1.62 -11.12
N HIS A 137 16.08 2.47 -12.10
CA HIS A 137 17.41 2.81 -12.58
C HIS A 137 17.55 4.33 -12.78
N ARG A 138 18.78 4.79 -13.00
CA ARG A 138 19.12 6.20 -13.24
C ARG A 138 19.64 6.39 -14.66
#